data_AF-A0A954HTK9-F1
#
_entry.id   AF-A0A954HTK9-F1
#
_cell.length_a   1.000
_cell.length_b   1.000
_cell.length_c   1.000
_cell.angle_alpha   90.00
_cell.angle_beta   90.00
_cell.angle_gamma   90.00
#
_symmetry.space_group_name_H-M   'P 1'
#
loop_
_entity.id
_entity.type
_entity.pdbx_description
1 polymer ?
#
loop_
_entity_poly.entity_id
_entity_poly.type
_entity_poly.pdbx_seq_one_letter_code
_entity_poly.pdbx_strand_id
1 'polypeptide(L)'
;MRNSRNLARQTAYLQIEFPDLIRDPALLMACEIAGHMARPEGLSDKEQDLLWKLAHDVYDELLVRKSDALRNTMPAIGLAWQTTPAGSETVLTQIKSLPEIQAPLAYFLGLRCLAKNDTTAAKQCFSVALKLGDVNLTTLSMHETAAIPEGEQ
;
A
#
# COMPACT_ATOMS: atom_id res chain seq x y z
N MET A 1 14.73 1.66 0.58
CA MET A 1 16.01 2.31 1.00
C MET A 1 16.37 3.63 0.29
N ARG A 2 15.88 3.95 -0.92
CA ARG A 2 16.21 5.25 -1.55
C ARG A 2 15.63 6.44 -0.76
N ASN A 3 14.38 6.32 -0.33
CA ASN A 3 13.67 7.38 0.39
C ASN A 3 14.27 7.64 1.78
N SER A 4 14.70 6.60 2.50
CA SER A 4 15.44 6.76 3.76
C SER A 4 16.78 7.48 3.58
N ARG A 5 17.52 7.21 2.49
CA ARG A 5 18.77 7.92 2.16
C ARG A 5 18.51 9.38 1.80
N ASN A 6 17.46 9.68 1.05
CA ASN A 6 17.09 11.06 0.70
C ASN A 6 16.69 11.85 1.94
N LEU A 7 15.87 11.26 2.81
CA LEU A 7 15.49 11.88 4.08
C LEU A 7 16.70 12.16 4.97
N ALA A 8 17.59 11.17 5.13
CA ALA A 8 18.81 11.32 5.91
C ALA A 8 19.70 12.47 5.38
N ARG A 9 19.77 12.65 4.05
CA ARG A 9 20.47 13.79 3.43
C ARG A 9 19.79 15.12 3.78
N GLN A 10 18.48 15.22 3.60
CA GLN A 10 17.75 16.46 3.87
C GLN A 10 17.84 16.89 5.34
N THR A 11 17.77 15.93 6.26
CA THR A 11 17.98 16.16 7.69
C THR A 11 19.40 16.62 7.99
N ALA A 12 20.42 15.95 7.43
CA ALA A 12 21.83 16.29 7.66
C ALA A 12 22.18 17.70 7.14
N TYR A 13 21.50 18.19 6.11
CA TYR A 13 21.71 19.52 5.53
C TYR A 13 20.71 20.58 6.02
N LEU A 14 19.85 20.27 7.01
CA LEU A 14 18.81 21.18 7.53
C LEU A 14 17.90 21.76 6.42
N GLN A 15 17.65 20.99 5.37
CA GLN A 15 16.86 21.41 4.21
C GLN A 15 15.36 21.05 4.34
N ILE A 16 14.97 20.48 5.47
CA ILE A 16 13.60 20.03 5.76
C ILE A 16 12.96 20.99 6.76
N GLU A 17 11.69 21.34 6.52
CA GLU A 17 10.91 22.08 7.50
C GLU A 17 10.61 21.21 8.72
N PHE A 18 10.55 21.80 9.92
CA PHE A 18 10.36 21.06 11.17
C PHE A 18 9.15 20.10 11.17
N PRO A 19 7.98 20.44 10.56
CA PRO A 19 6.86 19.51 10.46
C PRO A 19 7.20 18.24 9.67
N ASP A 20 7.96 18.37 8.58
CA ASP A 20 8.37 17.25 7.73
C ASP A 20 9.40 16.35 8.45
N LEU A 21 10.23 16.95 9.31
CA LEU A 21 11.22 16.25 10.14
C LEU A 21 10.56 15.22 11.09
N ILE A 22 9.32 15.46 11.53
CA ILE A 22 8.58 14.55 12.39
C ILE A 22 7.71 13.60 11.57
N ARG A 23 7.02 14.12 10.55
CA ARG A 23 6.09 13.36 9.72
C ARG A 23 6.80 12.24 8.97
N ASP A 24 7.84 12.58 8.22
CA ASP A 24 8.39 11.66 7.22
C ASP A 24 9.12 10.45 7.83
N PRO A 25 9.85 10.55 8.96
CA PRO A 25 10.34 9.35 9.66
C PRO A 25 9.22 8.41 10.13
N ALA A 26 8.10 8.96 10.60
CA ALA A 26 6.97 8.14 11.04
C ALA A 26 6.31 7.42 9.86
N LEU A 27 6.14 8.11 8.73
CA LEU A 27 5.66 7.50 7.48
C LEU A 27 6.63 6.44 6.98
N LEU A 28 7.94 6.68 7.07
CA LEU A 28 8.96 5.72 6.67
C LEU A 28 8.88 4.44 7.49
N MET A 29 8.75 4.56 8.81
CA MET A 29 8.55 3.41 9.69
C MET A 29 7.28 2.64 9.32
N ALA A 30 6.17 3.33 9.04
CA ALA A 30 4.93 2.70 8.61
C ALA A 30 5.08 1.97 7.27
N CYS A 31 5.75 2.57 6.29
CA CYS A 31 6.05 1.95 5.00
C CYS A 31 6.92 0.69 5.15
N GLU A 32 7.98 0.74 5.96
CA GLU A 32 8.87 -0.41 6.17
C GLU A 32 8.11 -1.58 6.83
N ILE A 33 7.29 -1.31 7.85
CA ILE A 33 6.44 -2.34 8.49
C ILE A 33 5.43 -2.90 7.49
N ALA A 34 4.69 -2.02 6.80
CA ALA A 34 3.66 -2.44 5.84
C ALA A 34 4.27 -3.24 4.68
N GLY A 35 5.41 -2.80 4.15
CA GLY A 35 6.14 -3.45 3.08
C GLY A 35 6.65 -4.83 3.48
N HIS A 36 7.29 -4.96 4.64
CA HIS A 36 7.73 -6.26 5.15
C HIS A 36 6.56 -7.22 5.37
N MET A 37 5.43 -6.72 5.88
CA MET A 37 4.23 -7.55 6.06
C MET A 37 3.59 -7.97 4.74
N ALA A 38 3.63 -7.11 3.72
CA ALA A 38 3.08 -7.38 2.40
C ALA A 38 3.95 -8.35 1.60
N ARG A 39 5.28 -8.20 1.69
CA ARG A 39 6.25 -8.97 0.92
C ARG A 39 7.56 -9.17 1.71
N PRO A 40 7.70 -10.28 2.46
CA PRO A 40 8.85 -10.49 3.35
C PRO A 40 10.21 -10.53 2.65
N GLU A 41 10.24 -10.95 1.38
CA GLU A 41 11.44 -10.97 0.54
C GLU A 41 11.89 -9.58 0.06
N GLY A 42 11.09 -8.55 0.35
CA GLY A 42 11.36 -7.16 0.01
C GLY A 42 10.57 -6.68 -1.21
N LEU A 43 10.32 -5.37 -1.23
CA LEU A 43 9.68 -4.67 -2.34
C LEU A 43 10.73 -4.18 -3.34
N SER A 44 10.41 -4.22 -4.63
CA SER A 44 11.15 -3.53 -5.68
C SER A 44 11.12 -2.01 -5.50
N ASP A 45 12.04 -1.29 -6.15
CA ASP A 45 12.12 0.17 -6.03
C ASP A 45 10.82 0.89 -6.43
N LYS A 46 10.13 0.38 -7.46
CA LYS A 46 8.84 0.95 -7.88
C LYS A 46 7.72 0.68 -6.87
N GLU A 47 7.70 -0.51 -6.26
CA GLU A 47 6.75 -0.83 -5.20
C GLU A 47 7.03 0.01 -3.95
N GLN A 48 8.30 0.23 -3.60
CA GLN A 48 8.67 1.13 -2.51
C GLN A 48 8.22 2.57 -2.77
N ASP A 49 8.43 3.08 -3.99
CA ASP A 49 7.97 4.43 -4.38
C ASP A 49 6.43 4.53 -4.34
N LEU A 50 5.72 3.48 -4.75
CA LEU A 50 4.26 3.43 -4.67
C LEU A 50 3.76 3.39 -3.23
N LEU A 51 4.39 2.60 -2.36
CA LEU A 51 4.02 2.52 -0.93
C LEU A 51 4.29 3.84 -0.22
N TRP A 52 5.39 4.51 -0.58
CA TRP A 52 5.73 5.83 -0.09
C TRP A 52 4.67 6.87 -0.50
N LYS A 53 4.29 6.89 -1.79
CA LYS A 53 3.20 7.75 -2.27
C LYS A 53 1.91 7.47 -1.49
N LEU A 54 1.52 6.20 -1.35
CA LEU A 54 0.32 5.79 -0.62
C LEU A 54 0.32 6.29 0.83
N ALA A 55 1.44 6.20 1.54
CA ALA A 55 1.54 6.67 2.92
C ALA A 55 1.34 8.19 3.04
N HIS A 56 1.91 8.96 2.10
CA HIS A 56 1.68 10.40 2.02
C HIS A 56 0.23 10.73 1.67
N ASP A 57 -0.37 10.06 0.67
CA ASP A 57 -1.76 10.28 0.27
C ASP A 57 -2.72 9.99 1.44
N VAL A 58 -2.47 8.92 2.21
CA VAL A 58 -3.24 8.59 3.42
C VAL A 58 -3.05 9.65 4.51
N TYR A 59 -1.81 10.10 4.74
CA TYR A 59 -1.52 11.15 5.72
C TYR A 59 -2.24 12.45 5.39
N ASP A 60 -2.11 12.92 4.14
CA ASP A 60 -2.71 14.17 3.69
C ASP A 60 -4.23 14.12 3.77
N GLU A 61 -4.83 13.01 3.36
CA GLU A 61 -6.28 12.85 3.39
C GLU A 61 -6.81 12.76 4.84
N LEU A 62 -6.08 12.11 5.75
CA LEU A 62 -6.48 11.94 7.15
C LEU A 62 -6.27 13.20 8.01
N LEU A 63 -5.13 13.87 7.85
CA LEU A 63 -4.68 14.92 8.78
C LEU A 63 -4.76 16.33 8.20
N VAL A 64 -4.54 16.49 6.89
CA VAL A 64 -4.63 17.80 6.22
C VAL A 64 -6.07 18.07 5.79
N ARG A 65 -6.66 17.14 5.02
CA ARG A 65 -8.02 17.27 4.49
C ARG A 65 -9.11 16.79 5.45
N LYS A 66 -8.73 16.05 6.50
CA LYS A 66 -9.62 15.56 7.57
C LYS A 66 -10.81 14.76 7.02
N SER A 67 -10.53 13.88 6.06
CA SER A 67 -11.52 13.03 5.42
C SER A 67 -12.19 12.08 6.42
N ASP A 68 -13.48 12.27 6.66
CA ASP A 68 -14.27 11.39 7.52
C ASP A 68 -14.35 9.98 6.95
N ALA A 69 -14.40 9.86 5.62
CA ALA A 69 -14.39 8.57 4.94
C ALA A 69 -13.15 7.77 5.30
N LEU A 70 -11.95 8.35 5.12
CA LEU A 70 -10.70 7.66 5.46
C LEU A 70 -10.58 7.43 6.96
N ARG A 71 -10.92 8.43 7.79
CA ARG A 71 -10.85 8.33 9.25
C ARG A 71 -11.67 7.16 9.80
N ASN A 72 -12.89 6.98 9.32
CA ASN A 72 -13.79 5.91 9.76
C ASN A 72 -13.32 4.52 9.25
N THR A 73 -12.60 4.48 8.13
CA THR A 73 -12.09 3.24 7.55
C THR A 73 -10.69 2.85 8.03
N MET A 74 -9.91 3.77 8.62
CA MET A 74 -8.56 3.47 9.12
C MET A 74 -8.47 2.25 10.06
N PRO A 75 -9.38 2.06 11.04
CA PRO A 75 -9.36 0.85 11.86
C PRO A 75 -9.59 -0.43 11.04
N ALA A 76 -10.48 -0.37 10.04
CA ALA A 76 -10.76 -1.49 9.16
C ALA A 76 -9.56 -1.81 8.25
N ILE A 77 -8.82 -0.79 7.77
CA ILE A 77 -7.56 -0.98 7.04
C ILE A 77 -6.55 -1.71 7.92
N GLY A 78 -6.35 -1.26 9.16
CA GLY A 78 -5.44 -1.90 10.11
C GLY A 78 -5.81 -3.36 10.39
N LEU A 79 -7.10 -3.63 10.58
CA LEU A 79 -7.62 -4.99 10.77
C LEU A 79 -7.41 -5.87 9.52
N ALA A 80 -7.75 -5.38 8.33
CA ALA A 80 -7.53 -6.10 7.08
C ALA A 80 -6.05 -6.45 6.85
N TRP A 81 -5.14 -5.57 7.29
CA TRP A 81 -3.70 -5.83 7.22
C TRP A 81 -3.23 -6.94 8.17
N GLN A 82 -3.87 -7.06 9.34
CA GLN A 82 -3.48 -8.01 10.39
C GLN A 82 -4.18 -9.37 10.28
N THR A 83 -5.51 -9.40 10.17
CA THR A 83 -6.31 -10.57 10.54
C THR A 83 -6.62 -11.44 9.32
N THR A 84 -7.53 -11.03 8.45
CA THR A 84 -8.06 -11.90 7.39
C THR A 84 -8.35 -11.18 6.08
N PRO A 85 -8.16 -11.88 4.94
CA PRO A 85 -8.40 -11.31 3.61
C PRO A 85 -9.84 -10.87 3.34
N ALA A 86 -10.83 -11.45 4.02
CA ALA A 86 -12.25 -11.10 3.90
C ALA A 86 -12.57 -9.63 4.25
N GLY A 87 -11.74 -8.98 5.08
CA GLY A 87 -11.90 -7.56 5.40
C GLY A 87 -11.48 -6.62 4.26
N SER A 88 -10.68 -7.11 3.31
CA SER A 88 -10.08 -6.30 2.25
C SER A 88 -11.12 -5.72 1.30
N GLU A 89 -12.14 -6.50 0.92
CA GLU A 89 -13.20 -6.02 0.03
C GLU A 89 -14.07 -4.94 0.68
N THR A 90 -14.39 -5.11 1.97
CA THR A 90 -15.14 -4.11 2.74
C THR A 90 -14.35 -2.81 2.85
N VAL A 91 -13.06 -2.91 3.17
CA VAL A 91 -12.15 -1.74 3.22
C VAL A 91 -12.12 -1.02 1.89
N LEU A 92 -11.87 -1.74 0.79
CA LEU A 92 -11.78 -1.16 -0.55
C LEU A 92 -13.10 -0.50 -0.98
N THR A 93 -14.24 -1.04 -0.57
CA THR A 93 -15.55 -0.43 -0.86
C THR A 93 -15.77 0.87 -0.08
N GLN A 94 -15.33 0.92 1.18
CA GLN A 94 -15.50 2.11 2.02
C GLN A 94 -14.65 3.30 1.55
N ILE A 95 -13.47 3.05 0.99
CA ILE A 95 -12.60 4.11 0.43
C ILE A 95 -12.82 4.35 -1.07
N LYS A 96 -13.94 3.89 -1.65
CA LYS A 96 -14.22 4.01 -3.09
C LYS A 96 -14.25 5.47 -3.59
N SER A 97 -14.51 6.44 -2.72
CA SER A 97 -14.45 7.86 -3.05
C SER A 97 -13.02 8.41 -3.19
N LEU A 98 -11.99 7.61 -2.88
CA LEU A 98 -10.58 8.01 -2.84
C LEU A 98 -9.75 7.11 -3.79
N PRO A 99 -9.91 7.22 -5.12
CA PRO A 99 -9.29 6.31 -6.08
C PRO A 99 -7.75 6.30 -6.02
N GLU A 100 -7.13 7.46 -5.73
CA GLU A 100 -5.67 7.60 -5.55
C GLU A 100 -5.13 6.74 -4.40
N ILE A 101 -5.93 6.50 -3.36
CA ILE A 101 -5.59 5.65 -2.22
C ILE A 101 -6.05 4.21 -2.48
N GLN A 102 -7.24 4.04 -3.07
CA GLN A 102 -7.88 2.76 -3.26
C GLN A 102 -7.06 1.82 -4.15
N ALA A 103 -6.53 2.30 -5.27
CA ALA A 103 -5.79 1.43 -6.20
C ALA A 103 -4.45 0.93 -5.63
N PRO A 104 -3.58 1.79 -5.07
CA PRO A 104 -2.34 1.33 -4.44
C PRO A 104 -2.59 0.49 -3.18
N LEU A 105 -3.61 0.82 -2.37
CA LEU A 105 -3.95 0.02 -1.20
C LEU A 105 -4.40 -1.39 -1.60
N ALA A 106 -5.24 -1.50 -2.64
CA ALA A 106 -5.66 -2.79 -3.18
C ALA A 106 -4.47 -3.62 -3.65
N TYR A 107 -3.48 -3.00 -4.29
CA TYR A 107 -2.26 -3.70 -4.70
C TYR A 107 -1.49 -4.30 -3.52
N PHE A 108 -1.22 -3.52 -2.46
CA PHE A 108 -0.49 -4.03 -1.30
C PHE A 108 -1.29 -5.02 -0.45
N LEU A 109 -2.62 -4.85 -0.35
CA LEU A 109 -3.49 -5.87 0.24
C LEU A 109 -3.43 -7.18 -0.55
N GLY A 110 -3.34 -7.11 -1.89
CA GLY A 110 -3.12 -8.27 -2.74
C GLY A 110 -1.81 -9.00 -2.43
N LEU A 111 -0.69 -8.27 -2.38
CA LEU A 111 0.61 -8.83 -1.97
C LEU A 111 0.55 -9.47 -0.57
N ARG A 112 -0.10 -8.79 0.38
CA ARG A 112 -0.30 -9.29 1.74
C ARG A 112 -1.09 -10.59 1.78
N CYS A 113 -2.11 -10.73 0.93
CA CYS A 113 -2.90 -11.96 0.80
C CYS A 113 -2.08 -13.10 0.19
N LEU A 114 -1.25 -12.81 -0.81
CA LEU A 114 -0.30 -13.79 -1.37
C LEU A 114 0.68 -14.29 -0.31
N ALA A 115 1.25 -13.40 0.51
CA ALA A 115 2.12 -13.78 1.63
C ALA A 115 1.42 -14.65 2.69
N LYS A 116 0.08 -14.67 2.71
CA LYS A 116 -0.77 -15.53 3.54
C LYS A 116 -1.28 -16.78 2.81
N ASN A 117 -0.87 -17.01 1.57
CA ASN A 117 -1.37 -18.08 0.69
C ASN A 117 -2.87 -17.99 0.37
N ASP A 118 -3.50 -16.82 0.45
CA ASP A 118 -4.88 -16.61 0.01
C ASP A 118 -4.90 -16.02 -1.41
N THR A 119 -4.83 -16.91 -2.39
CA THR A 119 -4.82 -16.55 -3.81
C THR A 119 -6.15 -15.96 -4.29
N THR A 120 -7.26 -16.31 -3.65
CA THR A 120 -8.60 -15.86 -4.07
C THR A 120 -8.78 -14.39 -3.72
N ALA A 121 -8.49 -14.02 -2.48
CA ALA A 121 -8.56 -12.63 -2.04
C ALA A 121 -7.48 -11.78 -2.71
N ALA A 122 -6.28 -12.33 -2.95
CA ALA A 122 -5.24 -11.64 -3.71
C ALA A 122 -5.73 -11.24 -5.11
N LYS A 123 -6.31 -12.19 -5.87
CA LYS A 123 -6.88 -11.92 -7.19
C LYS A 123 -7.96 -10.85 -7.16
N GLN A 124 -8.84 -10.87 -6.17
CA GLN A 124 -9.87 -9.83 -6.00
C GLN A 124 -9.23 -8.46 -5.79
N CYS A 125 -8.27 -8.34 -4.87
CA CYS A 125 -7.57 -7.09 -4.59
C CYS A 125 -6.82 -6.57 -5.83
N PHE A 126 -6.09 -7.43 -6.54
CA PHE A 126 -5.41 -7.04 -7.79
C PHE A 126 -6.39 -6.64 -8.89
N SER A 127 -7.56 -7.28 -8.98
CA SER A 127 -8.57 -6.89 -9.95
C SER A 127 -9.09 -5.46 -9.69
N VAL A 128 -9.22 -5.07 -8.43
CA VAL A 128 -9.60 -3.70 -8.04
C VAL A 128 -8.47 -2.73 -8.39
N ALA A 129 -7.22 -3.08 -8.06
CA ALA A 129 -6.05 -2.27 -8.39
C ALA A 129 -5.95 -2.01 -9.91
N LEU A 130 -6.13 -3.06 -10.73
CA LEU A 130 -6.07 -2.97 -12.19
C LEU A 130 -7.25 -2.18 -12.80
N LYS A 131 -8.46 -2.32 -12.24
CA LYS A 131 -9.65 -1.58 -12.73
C LYS A 131 -9.57 -0.08 -12.47
N LEU A 132 -8.97 0.31 -11.35
CA LEU A 132 -8.88 1.69 -10.92
C LEU A 132 -7.56 2.36 -11.33
N GLY A 133 -6.55 1.56 -11.65
CA GLY A 133 -5.25 2.05 -12.07
C GLY A 133 -5.22 2.45 -13.54
N ASP A 134 -5.43 3.74 -13.82
CA ASP A 134 -4.97 4.40 -15.05
C ASP A 134 -3.47 4.79 -14.95
N VAL A 135 -2.78 4.35 -13.88
CA VAL A 135 -1.44 4.83 -13.51
C VAL A 135 -0.51 3.64 -13.23
N ASN A 136 0.39 3.35 -14.17
CA ASN A 136 1.67 2.64 -14.01
C ASN A 136 1.71 1.24 -13.35
N LEU A 137 0.59 0.64 -12.94
CA LEU A 137 0.54 -0.73 -12.41
C LEU A 137 0.95 -1.78 -13.46
N THR A 138 0.81 -1.48 -14.76
CA THR A 138 1.31 -2.29 -15.88
C THR A 138 2.84 -2.45 -15.88
N THR A 139 3.58 -1.55 -15.22
CA THR A 139 5.06 -1.64 -15.13
C THR A 139 5.56 -2.15 -13.77
N LEU A 140 4.65 -2.38 -12.84
CA LEU A 140 4.87 -3.05 -11.56
C LEU A 140 4.62 -4.52 -11.80
N SER A 141 5.70 -5.23 -12.14
CA SER A 141 5.80 -6.66 -12.37
C SER A 141 4.47 -7.43 -12.21
N MET A 142 3.81 -7.69 -13.34
CA MET A 142 2.83 -8.78 -13.43
C MET A 142 3.59 -10.11 -13.27
N HIS A 143 4.10 -10.40 -12.07
CA HIS A 143 4.44 -11.74 -11.65
C HIS A 143 3.17 -12.35 -11.09
N GLU A 144 2.23 -12.70 -11.97
CA GLU A 144 1.23 -13.74 -11.75
C GLU A 144 0.45 -14.01 -13.04
N THR A 145 1.16 -14.52 -14.05
CA THR A 145 0.53 -15.28 -15.16
C THR A 145 1.21 -16.64 -15.35
N ALA A 146 1.94 -17.15 -14.34
CA ALA A 146 2.62 -18.43 -14.44
C ALA A 146 2.65 -19.14 -13.08
N ALA A 147 1.53 -19.75 -12.69
CA ALA A 147 1.44 -20.95 -11.83
C ALA A 147 0.00 -21.16 -11.35
N ILE A 148 -0.96 -21.23 -12.28
CA ILE A 148 -2.10 -22.12 -12.05
C ILE A 148 -1.69 -23.40 -12.76
N PRO A 149 -1.28 -24.47 -12.06
CA PRO A 149 -1.21 -25.76 -12.69
C PRO A 149 -2.63 -26.13 -13.11
N GLU A 150 -2.91 -26.02 -14.41
CA GLU A 150 -3.99 -26.78 -15.01
C GLU A 150 -3.63 -28.26 -14.84
N GLY A 151 -4.47 -28.97 -14.10
CA GLY A 151 -4.40 -30.42 -13.99
C GLY A 151 -4.06 -30.91 -12.60
N GLU A 152 -5.09 -31.34 -11.87
CA GLU A 152 -5.29 -32.78 -11.74
C GLU A 152 -6.80 -33.03 -11.68
N GLN A 153 -7.24 -33.90 -12.59
CA GLN A 153 -8.59 -34.44 -12.72
C GLN A 153 -8.88 -35.44 -11.60
#